data_AF-A0A940TSP0-F1
#
_entry.id   AF-A0A940TSP0-F1
#
_cell.length_a   1.000
_cell.length_b   1.000
_cell.length_c   1.000
_cell.angle_alpha   90.00
_cell.angle_beta   90.00
_cell.angle_gamma   90.00
#
_symmetry.space_group_name_H-M   'P 1'
#
loop_
_entity.id
_entity.type
_entity.pdbx_description
1 polymer ?
#
loop_
_entity_poly.entity_id
_entity_poly.type
_entity_poly.pdbx_seq_one_letter_code
_entity_poly.pdbx_strand_id
1 'polypeptide(L)'
;MTKAKTHFVCQACGYQAPKWLGRCPGCQEWNTFAEERLIEEKVPGRDLLGFESEAVPTPITEIVDVERGRFQIGLGEFDRVLGGGIVFGSVILVGGDPGIGKSTLLLQVMNRLASKGKKVLYISGEESLQQTKMRADRLGVSSEHLFV
;
A
#
# COMPACT_ATOMS: atom_id res chain seq x y z
N MET A 1 27.45 -1.33 4.53
CA MET A 1 27.34 -1.62 5.99
C MET A 1 27.01 -0.31 6.70
N THR A 2 25.80 -0.18 7.24
CA THR A 2 25.35 1.03 7.94
C THR A 2 26.16 1.19 9.22
N LYS A 3 26.87 2.30 9.38
CA LYS A 3 27.62 2.61 10.60
C LYS A 3 26.63 2.75 11.76
N ALA A 4 26.73 1.89 12.77
CA ALA A 4 25.95 2.01 13.99
C ALA A 4 26.23 3.38 14.65
N LYS A 5 25.18 4.14 14.97
CA LYS A 5 25.30 5.38 15.73
C LYS A 5 25.41 5.03 17.22
N THR A 6 26.51 5.44 17.84
CA THR A 6 26.77 5.26 19.27
C THR A 6 26.22 6.43 20.08
N HIS A 7 25.59 6.14 21.22
CA HIS A 7 25.14 7.12 22.20
C HIS A 7 25.74 6.81 23.57
N PHE A 8 25.88 7.84 24.40
CA PHE A 8 26.38 7.71 25.77
C PHE A 8 25.22 7.95 26.74
N VAL A 9 24.93 6.96 27.59
CA VAL A 9 23.82 7.00 28.54
C VAL A 9 24.36 7.05 29.96
N CYS A 10 23.91 8.01 30.75
CA CYS A 10 24.25 8.10 32.16
C CYS A 10 23.56 6.98 32.94
N GLN A 11 24.33 6.11 33.57
CA GLN A 11 23.84 4.97 34.36
C GLN A 11 23.18 5.40 35.68
N ALA A 12 23.39 6.64 36.13
CA ALA A 12 22.79 7.17 37.34
C ALA A 12 21.42 7.82 37.14
N CYS A 13 21.18 8.45 35.98
CA CYS A 13 19.93 9.21 35.74
C CYS A 13 19.31 9.04 34.34
N GLY A 14 19.91 8.23 33.47
CA GLY A 14 19.39 7.94 32.13
C GLY A 14 19.60 9.05 31.10
N TYR A 15 20.29 10.14 31.44
CA TYR A 15 20.58 11.22 30.48
C TYR A 15 21.41 10.72 29.29
N GLN A 16 21.00 11.04 28.06
CA GLN A 16 21.64 10.58 26.84
C GLN A 16 22.38 11.71 26.12
N ALA A 17 23.62 11.45 25.68
CA ALA A 17 24.43 12.38 24.92
C ALA A 17 25.01 11.70 23.66
N PRO A 18 25.15 12.42 22.53
CA PRO A 18 25.76 11.87 21.31
C PRO A 18 27.29 11.75 21.39
N LYS A 19 27.91 12.27 22.45
CA LYS A 19 29.35 12.22 22.71
C LYS A 19 29.62 12.14 24.20
N TRP A 20 30.78 11.61 24.60
CA TRP A 20 31.18 11.57 26.01
C TRP A 20 31.38 12.99 26.55
N LEU A 21 30.70 13.32 27.67
CA LEU A 21 30.76 14.64 28.30
C LEU A 21 31.55 14.66 29.62
N GLY A 22 31.98 13.51 30.14
CA GLY A 22 32.71 13.38 31.42
C GLY A 22 31.84 13.61 32.65
N ARG A 23 31.08 14.71 32.70
CA ARG A 23 30.10 15.04 33.73
C ARG A 23 28.68 15.00 33.15
N CYS A 24 27.77 14.30 33.82
CA CYS A 24 26.38 14.22 33.40
C CYS A 24 25.64 15.57 33.59
N PRO A 25 25.02 16.18 32.57
CA PRO A 25 24.21 17.38 32.74
C PRO A 25 22.95 17.16 33.59
N GLY A 26 22.43 15.93 33.65
CA GLY A 26 21.21 15.60 34.40
C GLY A 26 21.42 15.44 35.91
N CYS A 27 22.38 14.59 36.32
CA CYS A 27 22.66 14.34 37.75
C CYS A 27 23.93 15.03 38.27
N GLN A 28 24.68 15.72 37.41
CA GLN A 28 25.95 16.39 37.74
C GLN A 28 27.09 15.50 38.22
N GLU A 29 26.93 14.17 38.20
CA GLU A 29 27.95 13.21 38.57
C GLU A 29 28.98 13.00 37.45
N TRP A 30 30.18 12.58 37.86
CA TRP A 30 31.30 12.33 36.96
C TRP A 30 31.41 10.85 36.63
N ASN A 31 31.86 10.53 35.41
CA ASN A 31 32.16 9.17 34.95
C ASN A 31 30.98 8.18 35.02
N THR A 32 29.75 8.69 34.99
CA THR A 32 28.53 7.86 35.03
C THR A 32 28.00 7.51 33.64
N PHE A 33 28.58 8.03 32.57
CA PHE A 33 28.20 7.65 31.21
C PHE A 33 28.73 6.24 30.86
N ALA A 34 27.91 5.46 30.17
CA ALA A 34 28.32 4.24 29.49
C ALA A 34 28.02 4.37 27.99
N GLU A 35 28.88 3.81 27.15
CA GLU A 35 28.64 3.73 25.71
C GLU A 35 27.62 2.63 25.43
N GLU A 36 26.47 3.01 24.88
CA GLU A 36 25.45 2.07 24.43
C GLU A 36 25.35 2.14 22.91
N ARG A 37 25.44 0.98 22.28
CA ARG A 37 25.20 0.83 20.85
C ARG A 37 23.70 0.71 20.67
N LEU A 38 23.11 1.68 19.96
CA LEU A 38 21.76 1.49 19.43
C LEU A 38 21.85 0.38 18.39
N ILE A 39 21.39 -0.81 18.76
CA ILE A 39 20.85 -1.73 17.78
C ILE A 39 19.57 -1.04 17.35
N GLU A 40 19.60 -0.38 16.20
CA GLU A 40 18.37 -0.06 15.50
C GLU A 40 17.72 -1.42 15.21
N GLU A 41 16.89 -1.92 16.13
CA GLU A 41 15.87 -2.87 15.76
C GLU A 41 15.13 -2.15 14.64
N LYS A 42 15.29 -2.68 13.42
CA LYS A 42 14.38 -2.32 12.33
C LYS A 42 13.00 -2.69 12.86
N VAL A 43 12.31 -1.73 13.47
CA VAL A 43 10.87 -1.73 13.52
C VAL A 43 10.50 -2.05 12.08
N PRO A 44 9.80 -3.17 11.80
CA PRO A 44 9.43 -3.47 10.44
C PRO A 44 8.61 -2.28 10.00
N GLY A 45 9.24 -1.39 9.24
CA GLY A 45 8.55 -0.34 8.54
C GLY A 45 7.47 -1.10 7.81
N ARG A 46 6.21 -0.72 8.06
CA ARG A 46 5.09 -1.24 7.29
C ARG A 46 5.47 -1.04 5.84
N ASP A 47 5.97 -2.09 5.24
CA ASP A 47 6.22 -2.16 3.83
C ASP A 47 4.82 -2.24 3.25
N LEU A 48 4.25 -1.05 2.98
CA LEU A 48 2.89 -0.92 2.46
C LEU A 48 2.78 -1.51 1.06
N LEU A 49 3.89 -2.00 0.50
CA LEU A 49 4.01 -2.61 -0.82
C LEU A 49 5.07 -3.71 -0.71
N GLY A 50 4.68 -4.92 -0.31
CA GLY A 50 5.56 -6.10 -0.19
C GLY A 50 6.18 -6.55 -1.51
N PHE A 51 7.03 -5.73 -2.11
CA PHE A 51 7.89 -6.07 -3.24
C PHE A 51 9.24 -6.53 -2.71
N GLU A 52 9.24 -7.68 -2.05
CA GLU A 52 10.46 -8.48 -1.92
C GLU A 52 10.64 -9.30 -3.19
N SER A 53 11.38 -8.74 -4.15
CA SER A 53 12.25 -9.55 -5.00
C SER A 53 13.31 -8.63 -5.62
N GLU A 54 14.59 -8.86 -5.32
CA GLU A 54 15.67 -8.46 -6.21
C GLU A 54 15.42 -9.17 -7.55
N ALA A 55 14.78 -8.49 -8.50
CA ALA A 55 14.47 -9.07 -9.80
C ALA A 55 15.79 -9.30 -10.56
N VAL A 56 16.22 -10.56 -10.65
CA VAL A 56 17.38 -10.95 -11.47
C VAL A 56 16.97 -10.99 -12.94
N PRO A 57 17.70 -10.33 -13.85
CA PRO A 57 17.44 -10.44 -15.28
C PRO A 57 17.47 -11.90 -15.72
N THR A 58 16.35 -12.40 -16.23
CA THR A 58 16.16 -13.80 -16.63
C THR A 58 15.71 -13.86 -18.09
N PRO A 59 16.30 -14.73 -18.94
CA PRO A 59 15.83 -14.93 -20.31
C PRO A 59 14.35 -15.32 -20.35
N ILE A 60 13.59 -14.80 -21.32
CA ILE A 60 12.15 -15.08 -21.48
C ILE A 60 11.84 -16.58 -21.57
N THR A 61 12.77 -17.38 -22.11
CA THR A 61 12.67 -18.84 -22.26
C THR A 61 12.80 -19.60 -20.95
N GLU A 62 13.30 -18.96 -19.90
CA GLU A 62 13.51 -19.55 -18.56
C GLU A 62 12.46 -19.06 -17.56
N ILE A 63 11.57 -18.14 -17.96
CA ILE A 63 10.48 -17.67 -17.11
C ILE A 63 9.41 -18.76 -17.04
N VAL A 64 9.21 -19.28 -15.83
CA VAL A 64 8.09 -20.19 -15.54
C VAL A 64 6.84 -19.35 -15.32
N ASP A 65 5.75 -19.71 -16.00
CA ASP A 65 4.48 -19.03 -15.84
C ASP A 65 3.91 -19.32 -14.45
N VAL A 66 3.70 -18.26 -13.66
CA VAL A 66 3.05 -18.37 -12.35
C VAL A 66 1.64 -17.85 -12.53
N GLU A 67 0.70 -18.79 -12.70
CA GLU A 67 -0.69 -18.45 -12.90
C GLU A 67 -1.24 -17.78 -11.64
N ARG A 68 -1.40 -16.46 -11.71
CA ARG A 68 -2.08 -15.70 -10.66
C ARG A 68 -3.58 -15.90 -10.83
N GLY A 69 -4.26 -16.20 -9.73
CA GLY A 69 -5.71 -16.34 -9.73
C GLY A 69 -6.40 -15.11 -10.34
N ARG A 70 -7.55 -15.37 -10.94
CA ARG A 70 -8.43 -14.33 -11.51
C ARG A 70 -9.76 -14.32 -10.79
N PHE A 71 -10.42 -13.18 -10.78
CA PHE A 71 -11.84 -13.10 -10.42
C PHE A 71 -12.65 -12.54 -11.59
N GLN A 72 -13.72 -13.27 -11.93
CA GLN A 72 -14.69 -12.85 -12.93
C GLN A 72 -15.60 -11.77 -12.37
N ILE A 73 -15.79 -10.70 -13.15
CA ILE A 73 -16.70 -9.61 -12.79
C ILE A 73 -18.14 -10.04 -13.05
N GLY A 74 -18.38 -10.85 -14.09
CA GLY A 74 -19.71 -11.24 -14.55
C GLY A 74 -20.29 -10.26 -15.57
N LEU A 75 -19.43 -9.58 -16.32
CA LEU A 75 -19.79 -8.75 -17.48
C LEU A 75 -19.11 -9.38 -18.70
N GLY A 76 -19.86 -10.14 -19.50
CA GLY A 76 -19.32 -11.04 -20.53
C GLY A 76 -18.23 -10.42 -21.41
N GLU A 77 -18.53 -9.31 -22.09
CA GLU A 77 -17.53 -8.67 -22.97
C GLU A 77 -16.37 -8.04 -22.19
N PHE A 78 -16.61 -7.54 -20.98
CA PHE A 78 -15.53 -6.97 -20.16
C PHE A 78 -14.57 -8.04 -19.66
N ASP A 79 -15.11 -9.16 -19.13
CA ASP A 79 -14.32 -10.31 -18.72
C ASP A 79 -13.56 -10.88 -19.93
N ARG A 80 -14.18 -10.96 -21.11
CA ARG A 80 -13.55 -11.41 -22.36
C ARG A 80 -12.35 -10.53 -22.75
N VAL A 81 -12.51 -9.20 -22.72
CA VAL A 81 -11.41 -8.25 -23.01
C VAL A 81 -10.25 -8.41 -22.03
N LEU A 82 -10.53 -8.76 -20.77
CA LEU A 82 -9.49 -9.02 -19.76
C LEU A 82 -8.91 -10.44 -19.78
N GLY A 83 -9.30 -11.29 -20.74
CA GLY A 83 -8.85 -12.68 -20.80
C GLY A 83 -9.46 -13.56 -19.71
N GLY A 84 -10.74 -13.35 -19.41
CA GLY A 84 -11.52 -14.14 -18.45
C GLY A 84 -11.70 -13.51 -17.07
N GLY A 85 -11.27 -12.26 -16.85
CA GLY A 85 -11.46 -11.52 -15.60
C GLY A 85 -10.19 -10.81 -15.11
N ILE A 86 -10.27 -10.20 -13.91
CA ILE A 86 -9.17 -9.42 -13.33
C ILE A 86 -8.15 -10.34 -12.64
N VAL A 87 -6.87 -10.18 -12.96
CA VAL A 87 -5.75 -10.88 -12.32
C VAL A 87 -5.42 -10.26 -10.95
N PHE A 88 -5.15 -11.07 -9.93
CA PHE A 88 -4.70 -10.55 -8.64
C PHE A 88 -3.39 -9.76 -8.73
N GLY A 89 -3.36 -8.59 -8.08
CA GLY A 89 -2.19 -7.70 -8.06
C GLY A 89 -1.89 -7.04 -9.41
N SER A 90 -2.87 -6.96 -10.31
CA SER A 90 -2.75 -6.27 -11.59
C SER A 90 -3.16 -4.80 -11.51
N VAL A 91 -2.67 -4.01 -12.47
CA VAL A 91 -3.12 -2.64 -12.72
C VAL A 91 -3.74 -2.61 -14.11
N ILE A 92 -4.93 -2.03 -14.23
CA ILE A 92 -5.68 -1.94 -15.48
C ILE A 92 -5.92 -0.47 -15.79
N LEU A 93 -5.52 -0.02 -16.98
CA LEU A 93 -5.81 1.33 -17.48
C LEU A 93 -7.03 1.31 -18.41
N VAL A 94 -8.05 2.10 -18.08
CA VAL A 94 -9.23 2.28 -18.94
C VAL A 94 -9.16 3.66 -19.60
N GLY A 95 -8.77 3.67 -20.87
CA GLY A 95 -8.68 4.88 -21.71
C GLY A 95 -9.93 5.15 -22.54
N GLY A 96 -10.08 6.39 -23.03
CA GLY A 96 -11.15 6.80 -23.93
C GLY A 96 -11.51 8.27 -23.79
N ASP A 97 -12.26 8.81 -24.75
CA ASP A 97 -12.62 10.23 -24.81
C ASP A 97 -13.45 10.68 -23.59
N PRO A 98 -13.44 11.99 -23.25
CA PRO A 98 -14.36 12.55 -22.28
C PRO A 98 -15.81 12.21 -22.65
N GLY A 99 -16.62 11.79 -21.66
CA GLY A 99 -18.03 11.47 -21.88
C GLY A 99 -18.33 10.09 -22.50
N ILE A 100 -17.33 9.30 -22.91
CA ILE A 100 -17.56 7.95 -23.50
C ILE A 100 -18.12 6.91 -22.51
N GLY A 101 -18.22 7.26 -21.22
CA GLY A 101 -18.80 6.40 -20.19
C GLY A 101 -17.81 5.58 -19.35
N LYS A 102 -16.53 5.98 -19.28
CA LYS A 102 -15.49 5.29 -18.47
C LYS A 102 -15.91 5.11 -17.00
N SER A 103 -16.23 6.21 -16.32
CA SER A 103 -16.63 6.19 -14.90
C SER A 103 -17.93 5.42 -14.69
N THR A 104 -18.86 5.50 -15.65
CA THR A 104 -20.12 4.75 -15.66
C THR A 104 -19.88 3.24 -15.72
N LEU A 105 -19.04 2.79 -16.66
CA LEU A 105 -18.65 1.38 -16.80
C LEU A 105 -17.94 0.89 -15.54
N LEU A 106 -16.98 1.66 -15.03
CA LEU A 106 -16.24 1.29 -13.83
C LEU A 106 -17.17 1.15 -12.63
N LEU A 107 -18.09 2.09 -12.38
CA LEU A 107 -19.05 1.98 -11.28
C LEU A 107 -19.89 0.70 -11.36
N GLN A 108 -20.31 0.29 -12.57
CA GLN A 108 -21.03 -0.97 -12.77
C GLN A 108 -20.16 -2.21 -12.49
N VAL A 109 -18.90 -2.20 -12.94
CA VAL A 109 -17.92 -3.26 -12.65
C VAL A 109 -17.71 -3.38 -11.14
N MET A 110 -17.44 -2.27 -10.47
CA MET A 110 -17.20 -2.21 -9.04
C MET A 110 -18.41 -2.65 -8.22
N ASN A 111 -19.62 -2.24 -8.60
CA ASN A 111 -20.84 -2.70 -7.95
C ASN A 111 -20.98 -4.22 -8.06
N ARG A 112 -20.73 -4.83 -9.22
CA ARG A 112 -20.82 -6.29 -9.38
C ARG A 112 -19.81 -7.04 -8.51
N LEU A 113 -18.58 -6.52 -8.43
CA LEU A 113 -17.57 -7.09 -7.53
C LEU A 113 -17.99 -6.98 -6.07
N ALA A 114 -18.51 -5.82 -5.69
CA ALA A 114 -18.99 -5.55 -4.34
C ALA A 114 -20.19 -6.44 -3.97
N SER A 115 -21.15 -6.63 -4.88
CA SER A 115 -22.29 -7.54 -4.72
C SER A 115 -21.87 -9.01 -4.58
N LYS A 116 -20.67 -9.38 -5.05
CA LYS A 116 -20.07 -10.72 -4.81
C LYS A 116 -19.30 -10.80 -3.47
N GLY A 117 -19.48 -9.83 -2.58
CA GLY A 117 -18.86 -9.80 -1.25
C GLY A 117 -17.42 -9.28 -1.24
N LYS A 118 -16.91 -8.71 -2.33
CA LYS A 118 -15.58 -8.09 -2.35
C LYS A 118 -15.65 -6.68 -1.78
N LYS A 119 -14.68 -6.30 -0.94
CA LYS A 119 -14.52 -4.89 -0.53
C LYS A 119 -13.88 -4.12 -1.67
N VAL A 120 -14.54 -3.06 -2.13
CA VAL A 120 -14.13 -2.25 -3.28
C VAL A 120 -14.11 -0.78 -2.86
N LEU A 121 -13.08 -0.04 -3.25
CA LEU A 121 -12.94 1.40 -2.98
C LEU A 121 -12.86 2.17 -4.30
N TYR A 122 -13.76 3.13 -4.49
CA TYR A 122 -13.78 4.04 -5.63
C TYR A 122 -13.22 5.40 -5.22
N ILE A 123 -12.00 5.71 -5.68
CA ILE A 123 -11.37 6.99 -5.40
C ILE A 123 -11.57 7.92 -6.59
N SER A 124 -12.14 9.11 -6.35
CA SER A 124 -12.33 10.15 -7.37
C SER A 124 -11.66 11.46 -6.94
N GLY A 125 -10.90 12.08 -7.85
CA GLY A 125 -10.40 13.45 -7.71
C GLY A 125 -11.13 14.47 -8.61
N GLU A 126 -12.00 14.00 -9.51
CA GLU A 126 -12.67 14.83 -10.53
C GLU A 126 -14.11 15.17 -10.15
N GLU A 127 -14.80 14.28 -9.43
CA GLU A 127 -16.21 14.41 -9.09
C GLU A 127 -16.42 14.41 -7.58
N SER A 128 -17.44 15.13 -7.10
CA SER A 128 -17.82 15.10 -5.68
C SER A 128 -18.50 13.80 -5.27
N LEU A 129 -18.56 13.54 -3.95
CA LEU A 129 -19.28 12.39 -3.40
C LEU A 129 -20.76 12.38 -3.82
N GLN A 130 -21.40 13.55 -3.83
CA GLN A 130 -22.81 13.68 -4.22
C GLN A 130 -23.03 13.41 -5.71
N GLN A 131 -22.11 13.85 -6.58
CA GLN A 131 -22.16 13.57 -8.01
C GLN A 131 -22.00 12.07 -8.28
N THR A 132 -21.04 11.44 -7.59
CA THR A 132 -20.81 10.00 -7.66
C THR A 132 -22.05 9.22 -7.19
N LYS A 133 -22.65 9.63 -6.06
CA LYS A 133 -23.87 9.02 -5.51
C LYS A 133 -25.05 9.12 -6.48
N MET A 134 -25.28 10.29 -7.07
CA MET A 134 -26.36 10.48 -8.04
C MET A 134 -26.22 9.57 -9.27
N ARG A 135 -24.99 9.34 -9.75
CA ARG A 135 -24.71 8.38 -10.82
C ARG A 135 -24.94 6.94 -10.36
N ALA A 136 -24.43 6.59 -9.18
CA ALA A 136 -24.63 5.28 -8.58
C ALA A 136 -26.12 4.92 -8.50
N ASP A 137 -26.97 5.86 -8.07
CA ASP A 137 -28.43 5.67 -7.99
C ASP A 137 -29.06 5.36 -9.35
N ARG A 138 -28.71 6.10 -10.40
CA ARG A 138 -29.21 5.86 -11.76
C ARG A 138 -28.79 4.50 -12.30
N LEU A 139 -27.62 4.01 -11.88
CA LEU A 139 -27.05 2.74 -12.32
C LEU A 139 -27.47 1.55 -11.43
N GLY A 140 -28.26 1.77 -10.38
CA GLY A 140 -28.66 0.73 -9.44
C GLY A 140 -27.49 0.20 -8.60
N VAL A 141 -26.51 1.05 -8.31
CA VAL A 141 -25.35 0.71 -7.49
C VAL A 141 -25.69 0.95 -6.02
N SER A 142 -25.82 -0.14 -5.27
CA SER A 142 -26.33 -0.13 -3.89
C SER A 142 -25.58 -1.05 -2.94
N SER A 143 -24.47 -1.66 -3.38
CA SER A 143 -23.71 -2.58 -2.54
C SER A 143 -23.03 -1.90 -1.35
N GLU A 144 -23.27 -2.39 -0.13
CA GLU A 144 -22.62 -1.91 1.11
C GLU A 144 -21.10 -2.16 1.15
N HIS A 145 -20.59 -3.02 0.28
CA HIS A 145 -19.16 -3.31 0.15
C HIS A 145 -18.42 -2.39 -0.85
N LEU A 146 -19.12 -1.42 -1.45
CA LEU A 146 -18.53 -0.40 -2.32
C LEU A 146 -18.38 0.92 -1.54
N PHE A 147 -17.15 1.29 -1.24
CA PHE A 147 -16.77 2.53 -0.58
C PHE A 147 -16.38 3.59 -1.61
N VAL A 148 -16.61 4.86 -1.30
CA VAL A 148 -16.23 6.04 -2.10
C VAL A 148 -15.41 6.98 -1.23
#